data_AF-A0A3B9V954-F1
#
_entry.id   AF-A0A3B9V954-F1
#
_cell.length_a   1.000
_cell.length_b   1.000
_cell.length_c   1.000
_cell.angle_alpha   90.00
_cell.angle_beta   90.00
_cell.angle_gamma   90.00
#
_symmetry.space_group_name_H-M   'P 1'
#
loop_
_entity.id
_entity.type
_entity.pdbx_description
1 polymer ?
#
loop_
_entity_poly.entity_id
_entity_poly.type
_entity_poly.pdbx_seq_one_letter_code
_entity_poly.pdbx_strand_id
1 'polypeptide(L)'
;MLIFDTLGKSVLSFLYDLYRVGNFILSSIAFLFNLTTGRRAVFKVVYKQIYFTGIEAFSIISWIAVILGIIIVTQAISILPLFGGERHIGEILVWVVIRELGPLFAAIIVIARSGTAMAAEL
;
A
#
# COMPACT_ATOMS: atom_id res chain seq x y z
N MET A 1 39.87 -1.10 -12.86
CA MET A 1 39.71 -0.08 -11.80
C MET A 1 38.43 0.72 -11.92
N LEU A 2 37.98 1.15 -13.12
CA LEU A 2 36.77 1.97 -13.30
C LEU A 2 35.45 1.37 -12.74
N ILE A 3 35.28 0.04 -12.77
CA ILE A 3 34.05 -0.63 -12.28
C ILE A 3 33.93 -0.58 -10.74
N PHE A 4 35.06 -0.66 -10.02
CA PHE A 4 35.06 -0.58 -8.57
C PHE A 4 34.76 0.84 -8.08
N ASP A 5 35.22 1.87 -8.81
CA ASP A 5 34.94 3.26 -8.48
C ASP A 5 33.49 3.66 -8.77
N THR A 6 32.88 3.18 -9.85
CA THR A 6 31.46 3.45 -10.14
C THR A 6 30.54 2.74 -9.15
N LEU A 7 30.83 1.49 -8.82
CA LEU A 7 30.11 0.75 -7.78
C LEU A 7 30.25 1.44 -6.42
N GLY A 8 31.46 1.87 -6.05
CA GLY A 8 31.70 2.61 -4.80
C GLY A 8 30.90 3.91 -4.72
N LYS A 9 30.87 4.69 -5.81
CA LYS A 9 30.09 5.93 -5.90
C LYS A 9 28.58 5.68 -5.82
N SER A 10 28.05 4.66 -6.50
CA SER A 10 26.63 4.31 -6.43
C SER A 10 26.19 3.83 -5.04
N VAL A 11 27.02 3.04 -4.36
CA VAL A 11 26.72 2.60 -3.00
C VAL A 11 26.74 3.77 -2.03
N LEU A 12 27.74 4.65 -2.13
CA LEU A 12 27.82 5.85 -1.29
C LEU A 12 26.67 6.82 -1.54
N SER A 13 26.27 7.02 -2.80
CA SER A 13 25.12 7.89 -3.13
C SER A 13 23.84 7.28 -2.58
N PHE A 14 23.62 5.98 -2.72
CA PHE A 14 22.44 5.30 -2.18
C PHE A 14 22.35 5.42 -0.64
N LEU A 15 23.48 5.25 0.07
CA LEU A 15 23.52 5.43 1.52
C LEU A 15 23.24 6.89 1.93
N TYR A 16 23.75 7.86 1.17
CA TYR A 16 23.49 9.27 1.43
C TYR A 16 22.02 9.63 1.20
N ASP A 17 21.40 9.11 0.13
CA ASP A 17 19.98 9.29 -0.15
C ASP A 17 19.10 8.66 0.96
N LEU A 18 19.47 7.47 1.42
CA LEU A 18 18.76 6.80 2.52
C LEU A 18 18.85 7.60 3.83
N TYR A 19 20.04 8.14 4.14
CA TYR A 19 20.23 9.03 5.29
C TYR A 19 19.38 10.31 5.18
N ARG A 20 19.31 10.91 3.98
CA ARG A 20 18.52 12.10 3.70
C ARG A 20 17.03 11.87 3.90
N VAL A 21 16.50 10.78 3.37
CA VAL A 21 15.11 10.36 3.55
C VAL A 21 14.82 10.07 5.03
N GLY A 22 15.73 9.37 5.72
CA GLY A 22 15.61 9.09 7.15
C GLY A 22 15.50 10.36 8.00
N ASN A 23 16.38 11.33 7.78
CA ASN A 23 16.33 12.63 8.48
C ASN A 23 15.06 13.44 8.14
N PHE A 24 14.60 13.38 6.89
CA PHE A 24 13.35 14.03 6.48
C PHE A 24 12.14 13.44 7.20
N ILE A 25 12.06 12.11 7.33
CA ILE A 25 11.00 11.43 8.08
C ILE A 25 11.05 11.81 9.56
N LEU A 26 12.24 11.75 10.18
CA LEU A 26 12.40 12.08 11.60
C LEU A 26 12.02 13.52 11.92
N SER A 27 12.46 14.47 11.09
CA SER A 27 12.10 15.89 11.26
C SER A 27 10.59 16.13 11.05
N SER A 28 9.97 15.45 10.09
CA SER A 28 8.51 15.52 9.87
C SER A 28 7.72 14.96 11.06
N ILE A 29 8.18 13.86 11.66
CA ILE A 29 7.57 13.29 12.88
C ILE A 29 7.77 14.20 14.08
N ALA A 30 8.96 14.75 14.29
CA ALA A 30 9.25 15.68 15.38
C ALA A 30 8.36 16.95 15.30
N PHE A 31 8.07 17.42 14.08
CA PHE A 31 7.15 18.52 13.85
C PHE A 31 5.72 18.19 14.35
N LEU A 32 5.27 16.94 14.24
CA LEU A 32 3.94 16.52 14.74
C LEU A 32 3.76 16.72 16.25
N PHE A 33 4.84 16.63 17.04
CA PHE A 33 4.80 16.82 18.49
C PHE A 33 4.81 18.29 18.92
N ASN A 34 5.25 19.21 18.07
CA ASN A 34 5.34 20.64 18.35
C ASN A 34 4.23 21.46 17.67
N LEU A 35 3.02 20.90 17.57
CA LEU A 35 1.88 21.44 16.81
C LEU A 35 1.16 22.66 17.45
N THR A 36 1.87 23.50 18.20
CA THR A 36 1.29 24.64 18.93
C THR A 36 0.79 25.75 18.00
N THR A 37 1.36 25.88 16.80
CA THR A 37 0.96 26.87 15.78
C THR A 37 0.63 26.15 14.47
N GLY A 38 -0.59 26.32 13.94
CA GLY A 38 -0.98 25.76 12.63
C GLY A 38 -1.82 24.47 12.65
N ARG A 39 -2.29 24.02 13.82
CA ARG A 39 -3.13 22.81 13.98
C ARG A 39 -4.26 22.72 12.94
N ARG A 40 -5.04 23.79 12.73
CA ARG A 40 -6.14 23.81 11.75
C ARG A 40 -5.69 23.51 10.31
N ALA A 41 -4.53 24.02 9.89
CA ALA A 41 -4.00 23.77 8.55
C ALA A 41 -3.58 22.31 8.39
N VAL A 42 -2.88 21.75 9.39
CA VAL A 42 -2.48 20.32 9.39
C VAL A 42 -3.70 19.41 9.33
N PHE A 43 -4.72 19.66 10.15
CA PHE A 43 -5.97 18.87 10.11
C PHE A 43 -6.66 18.93 8.75
N LYS A 44 -6.67 20.09 8.09
CA LYS A 44 -7.23 20.24 6.74
C LYS A 44 -6.49 19.37 5.72
N VAL A 45 -5.16 19.34 5.78
CA VAL A 45 -4.33 18.52 4.88
C VAL A 45 -4.53 17.04 5.16
N VAL A 46 -4.49 16.61 6.43
CA VAL A 46 -4.72 15.20 6.81
C VAL A 46 -6.10 14.73 6.33
N TYR A 47 -7.14 15.55 6.51
CA TYR A 47 -8.48 15.23 6.04
C TYR A 47 -8.53 15.06 4.51
N LYS A 48 -7.92 15.99 3.76
CA LYS A 48 -7.82 15.89 2.30
C LYS A 48 -7.11 14.60 1.88
N GLN A 49 -6.05 14.20 2.60
CA GLN A 49 -5.29 13.01 2.26
C GLN A 49 -5.97 11.69 2.62
N ILE A 50 -6.77 11.66 3.69
CA ILE A 50 -7.65 10.53 3.99
C ILE A 50 -8.73 10.40 2.91
N TYR A 51 -9.33 11.51 2.49
CA TYR A 51 -10.34 11.52 1.45
C TYR A 51 -9.78 11.05 0.10
N PHE A 52 -8.67 11.64 -0.34
CA PHE A 52 -8.02 11.31 -1.61
C PHE A 52 -7.49 9.88 -1.64
N THR A 53 -6.75 9.45 -0.61
CA THR A 53 -6.13 8.12 -0.55
C THR A 53 -7.16 7.02 -0.31
N GLY A 54 -8.12 7.25 0.58
CA GLY A 54 -9.08 6.24 1.01
C GLY A 54 -10.39 6.28 0.22
N ILE A 55 -11.14 7.37 0.34
CA ILE A 55 -12.52 7.45 -0.15
C ILE A 55 -12.56 7.42 -1.68
N GLU A 56 -11.72 8.19 -2.36
CA GLU A 56 -11.71 8.15 -3.82
C GLU A 56 -11.19 6.83 -4.39
N ALA A 57 -10.31 6.13 -3.66
CA ALA A 57 -9.84 4.80 -4.07
C ALA A 57 -10.90 3.71 -3.85
N PHE A 58 -11.90 3.95 -3.01
CA PHE A 58 -12.92 2.96 -2.68
C PHE A 58 -13.69 2.46 -3.91
N SER A 59 -13.99 3.34 -4.86
CA SER A 59 -14.74 2.96 -6.07
C SER A 59 -14.00 1.89 -6.89
N ILE A 60 -12.71 2.11 -7.18
CA ILE A 60 -11.91 1.15 -7.95
C ILE A 60 -11.64 -0.14 -7.16
N ILE A 61 -11.41 -0.03 -5.85
CA ILE A 61 -11.23 -1.20 -4.97
C ILE A 61 -12.49 -2.06 -4.95
N SER A 62 -13.68 -1.45 -4.87
CA SER A 62 -14.95 -2.18 -4.84
C SER A 62 -15.19 -2.95 -6.13
N TRP A 63 -14.97 -2.33 -7.30
CA TRP A 63 -15.09 -3.01 -8.59
C TRP A 63 -14.14 -4.21 -8.70
N ILE A 64 -12.88 -4.02 -8.34
CA ILE A 64 -11.88 -5.11 -8.36
C ILE A 64 -12.27 -6.22 -7.38
N ALA A 65 -12.70 -5.89 -6.17
CA ALA A 65 -13.10 -6.85 -5.15
C ALA A 65 -14.29 -7.72 -5.60
N VAL A 66 -15.28 -7.13 -6.27
CA VAL A 66 -16.43 -7.88 -6.82
C VAL A 66 -15.97 -8.86 -7.90
N ILE A 67 -15.19 -8.38 -8.87
CA ILE A 67 -14.71 -9.22 -9.99
C ILE A 67 -13.84 -10.37 -9.46
N LEU A 68 -12.85 -10.06 -8.62
CA LEU A 68 -11.97 -11.07 -8.03
C LEU A 68 -12.73 -12.03 -7.13
N GLY A 69 -13.68 -11.53 -6.34
CA GLY A 69 -14.51 -12.36 -5.47
C GLY A 69 -15.30 -13.40 -6.24
N ILE A 70 -15.96 -13.01 -7.33
CA ILE A 70 -16.70 -13.93 -8.21
C ILE A 70 -15.73 -14.99 -8.77
N ILE A 71 -14.59 -14.57 -9.33
CA ILE A 71 -13.62 -15.49 -9.92
C ILE A 71 -13.12 -16.49 -8.88
N ILE A 72 -12.71 -16.03 -7.70
CA ILE A 72 -12.13 -16.89 -6.66
C ILE A 72 -13.16 -17.87 -6.13
N VAL A 73 -14.40 -17.43 -5.87
CA VAL A 73 -15.46 -18.32 -5.37
C VAL A 73 -15.82 -19.38 -6.40
N THR A 74 -15.98 -19.00 -7.67
CA THR A 74 -16.25 -19.96 -8.75
C THR A 74 -15.13 -20.98 -8.86
N GLN A 75 -13.86 -20.53 -8.84
CA GLN A 75 -12.73 -21.45 -8.90
C GLN A 75 -12.62 -22.35 -7.66
N ALA A 76 -12.90 -21.82 -6.47
CA ALA A 76 -12.86 -22.60 -5.24
C ALA A 76 -13.88 -23.75 -5.28
N ILE A 77 -15.10 -23.48 -5.73
CA ILE A 77 -16.17 -24.49 -5.84
C ILE A 77 -15.84 -25.52 -6.92
N SER A 78 -15.18 -25.14 -8.01
CA SER A 78 -14.82 -26.08 -9.09
C SER A 78 -13.58 -26.93 -8.78
N ILE A 79 -12.60 -26.37 -8.05
CA ILE A 79 -11.27 -27.00 -7.89
C ILE A 79 -11.16 -27.79 -6.59
N LEU A 80 -11.63 -27.25 -5.45
CA LEU A 80 -11.42 -27.90 -4.15
C LEU A 80 -12.06 -29.30 -4.02
N PRO A 81 -13.27 -29.55 -4.58
CA PRO A 81 -13.84 -30.90 -4.54
C PRO A 81 -12.97 -31.96 -5.24
N LEU A 82 -12.18 -31.57 -6.24
CA LEU A 82 -11.26 -32.50 -6.94
C LEU A 82 -10.18 -33.09 -6.02
N PHE A 83 -9.91 -32.43 -4.89
CA PHE A 83 -8.94 -32.86 -3.88
C PHE A 83 -9.62 -33.40 -2.60
N GLY A 84 -10.94 -33.64 -2.63
CA GLY A 84 -11.71 -34.02 -1.44
C GLY A 84 -11.91 -32.89 -0.42
N GLY A 85 -11.65 -31.64 -0.83
CA GLY A 85 -11.67 -30.44 0.02
C GLY A 85 -13.02 -29.73 0.13
N GLU A 86 -14.12 -30.36 -0.29
CA GLU A 86 -15.46 -29.75 -0.38
C GLU A 86 -15.95 -29.07 0.92
N ARG A 87 -15.65 -29.63 2.08
CA ARG A 87 -16.02 -29.05 3.39
C ARG A 87 -15.18 -27.83 3.80
N HIS A 88 -14.04 -27.61 3.15
CA HIS A 88 -13.06 -26.59 3.55
C HIS A 88 -13.13 -25.34 2.66
N ILE A 89 -14.06 -25.27 1.70
CA ILE A 89 -14.21 -24.12 0.78
C ILE A 89 -14.38 -22.82 1.58
N GLY A 90 -15.30 -22.79 2.55
CA GLY A 90 -15.54 -21.60 3.37
C GLY A 90 -14.32 -21.20 4.22
N GLU A 91 -13.64 -22.18 4.81
CA GLU A 91 -12.44 -21.92 5.62
C GLU A 91 -11.33 -21.31 4.77
N ILE A 92 -11.03 -21.90 3.61
CA ILE A 92 -9.99 -21.41 2.70
C ILE A 92 -10.33 -20.01 2.18
N LEU A 93 -11.61 -19.72 1.88
CA LEU A 93 -12.02 -18.38 1.50
C LEU A 93 -11.74 -17.35 2.61
N VAL A 94 -12.04 -17.67 3.87
CA VAL A 94 -11.77 -16.74 4.97
C VAL A 94 -10.27 -16.58 5.22
N TRP A 95 -9.53 -17.69 5.31
CA TRP A 95 -8.11 -17.66 5.63
C TRP A 95 -7.28 -17.02 4.53
N VAL A 96 -7.54 -17.34 3.27
CA VAL A 96 -6.72 -16.84 2.15
C VAL A 96 -7.29 -15.54 1.61
N VAL A 97 -8.59 -15.46 1.32
CA VAL A 97 -9.14 -14.31 0.61
C VAL A 97 -9.30 -13.12 1.54
N ILE A 98 -9.94 -13.32 2.70
CA ILE A 98 -10.25 -12.20 3.60
C ILE A 98 -9.00 -11.73 4.34
N ARG A 99 -8.16 -12.64 4.82
CA ARG A 99 -7.01 -12.28 5.67
C ARG A 99 -5.74 -11.96 4.90
N GLU A 100 -5.50 -12.59 3.74
CA GLU A 100 -4.27 -12.37 2.98
C GLU A 100 -4.52 -11.51 1.73
N LEU A 101 -5.36 -11.99 0.81
CA LEU A 101 -5.52 -11.36 -0.50
C LEU A 101 -6.23 -10.01 -0.42
N GLY A 102 -7.25 -9.87 0.41
CA GLY A 102 -8.00 -8.62 0.59
C GLY A 102 -7.08 -7.46 0.99
N PRO A 103 -6.35 -7.56 2.12
CA PRO A 103 -5.37 -6.55 2.52
C PRO A 103 -4.26 -6.34 1.50
N LEU A 104 -3.75 -7.42 0.87
CA LEU A 104 -2.70 -7.32 -0.14
C LEU A 104 -3.15 -6.49 -1.36
N PHE A 105 -4.30 -6.81 -1.94
CA PHE A 105 -4.83 -6.09 -3.10
C PHE A 105 -5.19 -4.65 -2.75
N ALA A 106 -5.81 -4.41 -1.59
CA ALA A 106 -6.08 -3.06 -1.12
C ALA A 106 -4.80 -2.23 -1.00
N ALA A 107 -3.74 -2.78 -0.39
CA ALA A 107 -2.45 -2.10 -0.27
C ALA A 107 -1.83 -1.78 -1.63
N ILE A 108 -1.79 -2.75 -2.55
CA ILE A 108 -1.25 -2.55 -3.90
C ILE A 108 -2.00 -1.44 -4.65
N ILE A 109 -3.34 -1.47 -4.62
CA ILE A 109 -4.17 -0.47 -5.32
C ILE A 109 -3.95 0.92 -4.72
N VAL A 110 -3.95 1.03 -3.39
CA VAL A 110 -3.75 2.31 -2.70
C VAL A 110 -2.38 2.90 -2.99
N ILE A 111 -1.32 2.08 -2.95
CA ILE A 111 0.06 2.51 -3.26
C ILE A 111 0.17 2.95 -4.71
N ALA A 112 -0.36 2.16 -5.66
CA ALA A 112 -0.28 2.47 -7.09
C ALA A 112 -0.99 3.78 -7.44
N ARG A 113 -2.21 3.98 -6.92
CA ARG A 113 -3.01 5.18 -7.20
C ARG A 113 -2.48 6.41 -6.49
N SER A 114 -2.20 6.29 -5.19
CA SER A 114 -1.89 7.45 -4.35
C SER A 114 -0.41 7.83 -4.41
N GLY A 115 0.48 6.84 -4.51
CA GLY A 115 1.92 7.08 -4.58
C GLY A 115 2.35 7.79 -5.86
N THR A 116 1.78 7.41 -7.01
CA THR A 116 2.04 8.10 -8.29
C THR A 116 1.49 9.52 -8.29
N ALA A 117 0.29 9.74 -7.73
CA ALA A 117 -0.29 11.07 -7.59
C ALA A 117 0.53 11.98 -6.66
N MET A 118 0.97 11.48 -5.50
CA MET A 118 1.82 12.23 -4.57
C MET A 118 3.17 12.60 -5.20
N ALA A 119 3.79 11.69 -5.95
CA ALA A 119 5.05 11.94 -6.65
C ALA A 119 4.91 12.94 -7.83
N ALA A 120 3.70 13.13 -8.36
CA ALA A 120 3.42 14.12 -9.40
C ALA A 120 3.02 15.50 -8.85
N GLU A 121 2.50 15.55 -7.61
CA GLU A 121 2.14 16.79 -6.92
C GLU A 121 3.35 17.48 -6.27
N LEU A 122 4.33 16.69 -5.79
CA LEU A 122 5.59 17.15 -5.19
C LEU A 122 6.66 17.47 -6.23
#